data_AF-A0A8D2AY88-F1
#
_entry.id   AF-A0A8D2AY88-F1
#
_cell.length_a   1.000
_cell.length_b   1.000
_cell.length_c   1.000
_cell.angle_alpha   90.00
_cell.angle_beta   90.00
_cell.angle_gamma   90.00
#
_symmetry.space_group_name_H-M   'P 1'
#
loop_
_entity.id
_entity.type
_entity.pdbx_description
1 polymer ?
#
loop_
_entity_poly.entity_id
_entity_poly.type
_entity_poly.pdbx_seq_one_letter_code
_entity_poly.pdbx_strand_id
1 'polypeptide(L)'
;PTDLFFFFFEVYLRVSGFLSGALSSWFRNVPHAPQSIVVYRDGVGDGQLQALLDHEVPQLVSYLDAQSTHSIKLTFIVVKKRINTRFFVSNTDGLGNPYPGTVIDMVLTREQWYDFYIVSQSSRTGTVTPTHYNVIYDTICLDPDTVQRLTYKLCHMYYNLPGIIRVPAPCHYAHKLAYLVGQNIHQEPDKSLSDSLYYL
;
A
#
# COMPACT_ATOMS: atom_id res chain seq x y z
N PRO A 1 16.04 1.81 12.06
CA PRO A 1 14.97 2.19 11.09
C PRO A 1 15.19 1.64 9.66
N THR A 2 16.05 0.64 9.50
CA THR A 2 16.48 0.03 8.22
C THR A 2 15.77 -1.30 7.91
N ASP A 3 14.75 -1.68 8.68
CA ASP A 3 14.16 -3.04 8.66
C ASP A 3 12.70 -3.07 8.21
N LEU A 4 12.27 -2.11 7.37
CA LEU A 4 10.95 -2.16 6.74
C LEU A 4 11.07 -2.56 5.27
N PHE A 5 10.52 -3.73 4.95
CA PHE A 5 10.34 -4.20 3.58
C PHE A 5 8.95 -3.79 3.07
N PHE A 6 8.89 -3.14 1.90
CA PHE A 6 7.64 -2.74 1.24
C PHE A 6 7.34 -3.68 0.09
N PHE A 7 6.13 -4.26 0.07
CA PHE A 7 5.69 -5.17 -0.99
C PHE A 7 4.24 -4.92 -1.43
N PHE A 8 3.90 -5.21 -2.70
CA PHE A 8 2.60 -4.86 -3.31
C PHE A 8 2.04 -5.91 -4.29
N PHE A 9 0.70 -5.97 -4.41
CA PHE A 9 -0.07 -6.90 -5.25
C PHE A 9 -1.14 -6.25 -6.15
N GLU A 10 -1.32 -6.78 -7.38
CA GLU A 10 -2.51 -6.54 -8.21
C GLU A 10 -3.16 -7.83 -8.82
N VAL A 11 -2.80 -9.06 -8.39
CA VAL A 11 -3.43 -10.29 -8.94
C VAL A 11 -3.73 -11.35 -7.87
N TYR A 12 -5.00 -11.76 -7.81
CA TYR A 12 -5.66 -12.63 -6.82
C TYR A 12 -5.13 -14.07 -6.69
N LEU A 13 -4.11 -14.50 -7.45
CA LEU A 13 -3.80 -15.93 -7.66
C LEU A 13 -2.34 -16.37 -7.43
N ARG A 14 -1.40 -15.47 -7.11
CA ARG A 14 0.02 -15.85 -6.89
C ARG A 14 0.68 -15.07 -5.75
N VAL A 15 -0.02 -14.88 -4.64
CA VAL A 15 0.44 -14.04 -3.54
C VAL A 15 1.82 -14.47 -3.00
N SER A 16 1.99 -15.78 -2.78
CA SER A 16 3.26 -16.37 -2.33
C SER A 16 4.42 -16.22 -3.32
N GLY A 17 4.15 -16.30 -4.64
CA GLY A 17 5.19 -16.23 -5.67
C GLY A 17 5.82 -14.85 -5.83
N PHE A 18 5.05 -13.80 -5.58
CA PHE A 18 5.59 -12.45 -5.56
C PHE A 18 6.40 -12.20 -4.28
N LEU A 19 5.87 -12.60 -3.11
CA LEU A 19 6.57 -12.46 -1.83
C LEU A 19 7.90 -13.21 -1.83
N SER A 20 7.97 -14.39 -2.46
CA SER A 20 9.20 -15.17 -2.58
C SER A 20 10.27 -14.44 -3.40
N GLY A 21 9.90 -13.83 -4.54
CA GLY A 21 10.80 -13.01 -5.33
C GLY A 21 11.30 -11.79 -4.56
N ALA A 22 10.42 -11.19 -3.77
CA ALA A 22 10.69 -10.06 -2.90
C ALA A 22 11.75 -10.39 -1.82
N LEU A 23 11.51 -11.45 -1.05
CA LEU A 23 12.46 -11.91 -0.03
C LEU A 23 13.77 -12.37 -0.64
N SER A 24 13.72 -13.02 -1.81
CA SER A 24 14.94 -13.38 -2.54
C SER A 24 15.77 -12.14 -2.89
N SER A 25 15.14 -11.03 -3.32
CA SER A 25 15.84 -9.76 -3.56
C SER A 25 16.36 -9.12 -2.27
N TRP A 26 15.61 -9.20 -1.17
CA TRP A 26 16.08 -8.77 0.14
C TRP A 26 17.34 -9.51 0.57
N PHE A 27 17.34 -10.84 0.53
CA PHE A 27 18.47 -11.67 0.94
C PHE A 27 19.74 -11.49 0.10
N ARG A 28 19.61 -10.99 -1.15
CA ARG A 28 20.78 -10.60 -1.95
C ARG A 28 21.52 -9.40 -1.36
N ASN A 29 20.80 -8.51 -0.68
CA ASN A 29 21.33 -7.24 -0.18
C ASN A 29 21.52 -7.23 1.34
N VAL A 30 20.74 -8.03 2.06
CA VAL A 30 20.70 -8.08 3.52
C VAL A 30 20.84 -9.52 3.99
N PRO A 31 21.85 -9.85 4.83
CA PRO A 31 22.16 -11.24 5.19
C PRO A 31 21.17 -11.90 6.16
N HIS A 32 20.16 -11.17 6.64
CA HIS A 32 19.19 -11.64 7.61
C HIS A 32 17.76 -11.36 7.13
N ALA A 33 16.79 -12.15 7.60
CA ALA A 33 15.38 -11.95 7.27
C ALA A 33 14.88 -10.60 7.80
N PRO A 34 13.94 -9.92 7.11
CA PRO A 34 13.36 -8.69 7.62
C PRO A 34 12.60 -8.98 8.92
N GLN A 35 12.70 -8.08 9.89
CA GLN A 35 11.94 -8.21 11.14
C GLN A 35 10.45 -7.95 10.94
N SER A 36 10.10 -7.14 9.94
CA SER A 36 8.76 -6.62 9.74
C SER A 36 8.50 -6.31 8.26
N ILE A 37 7.29 -6.59 7.81
CA ILE A 37 6.84 -6.34 6.43
C ILE A 37 5.55 -5.55 6.46
N VAL A 38 5.48 -4.47 5.66
CA VAL A 38 4.25 -3.71 5.45
C VAL A 38 3.80 -3.91 4.01
N VAL A 39 2.59 -4.46 3.86
CA VAL A 39 1.96 -4.69 2.56
C VAL A 39 0.89 -3.64 2.33
N TYR A 40 0.99 -2.92 1.23
CA TYR A 40 -0.11 -2.10 0.72
C TYR A 40 -0.81 -2.86 -0.41
N ARG A 41 -2.13 -2.99 -0.36
CA ARG A 41 -2.95 -3.74 -1.31
C ARG A 41 -4.00 -2.83 -1.96
N ASP A 42 -3.78 -2.43 -3.20
CA ASP A 42 -4.75 -1.66 -4.00
C ASP A 42 -5.58 -2.61 -4.89
N GLY A 43 -6.73 -2.17 -5.41
CA GLY A 43 -7.56 -2.95 -6.34
C GLY A 43 -8.53 -3.92 -5.67
N VAL A 44 -9.01 -3.59 -4.46
CA VAL A 44 -9.94 -4.43 -3.68
C VAL A 44 -11.30 -3.74 -3.58
N GLY A 45 -12.37 -4.44 -3.98
CA GLY A 45 -13.76 -3.97 -3.80
C GLY A 45 -14.27 -4.16 -2.38
N ASP A 46 -15.34 -3.46 -1.99
CA ASP A 46 -15.87 -3.51 -0.62
C ASP A 46 -16.29 -4.92 -0.17
N GLY A 47 -16.82 -5.74 -1.09
CA GLY A 47 -17.22 -7.13 -0.80
C GLY A 47 -16.07 -8.14 -0.76
N GLN A 48 -14.84 -7.74 -1.07
CA GLN A 48 -13.69 -8.65 -1.17
C GLN A 48 -12.82 -8.67 0.10
N LEU A 49 -13.13 -7.80 1.07
CA LEU A 49 -12.31 -7.66 2.28
C LEU A 49 -12.21 -8.96 3.09
N GLN A 50 -13.33 -9.67 3.23
CA GLN A 50 -13.36 -10.96 3.93
C GLN A 50 -12.51 -12.01 3.21
N ALA A 51 -12.54 -12.04 1.88
CA ALA A 51 -11.73 -12.97 1.09
C ALA A 51 -10.21 -12.70 1.25
N LEU A 52 -9.80 -11.45 1.51
CA LEU A 52 -8.40 -11.17 1.84
C LEU A 52 -8.01 -11.81 3.18
N LEU A 53 -8.87 -11.69 4.19
CA LEU A 53 -8.63 -12.23 5.52
C LEU A 53 -8.67 -13.76 5.54
N ASP A 54 -9.56 -14.37 4.76
CA ASP A 54 -9.74 -15.82 4.74
C ASP A 54 -8.70 -16.52 3.85
N HIS A 55 -8.11 -15.82 2.87
CA HIS A 55 -7.26 -16.45 1.86
C HIS A 55 -5.90 -15.76 1.64
N GLU A 56 -5.84 -14.45 1.36
CA GLU A 56 -4.57 -13.78 1.01
C GLU A 56 -3.65 -13.65 2.25
N VAL A 57 -4.17 -13.15 3.37
CA VAL A 57 -3.40 -12.93 4.60
C VAL A 57 -2.86 -14.24 5.19
N PRO A 58 -3.65 -15.32 5.35
CA PRO A 58 -3.14 -16.58 5.90
C PRO A 58 -2.06 -17.22 5.03
N GLN A 59 -2.15 -17.07 3.70
CA GLN A 59 -1.10 -17.55 2.78
C GLN A 59 0.21 -16.79 2.97
N LEU A 60 0.15 -15.46 3.15
CA LEU A 60 1.34 -14.66 3.44
C LEU A 60 1.97 -15.05 4.76
N VAL A 61 1.16 -15.15 5.83
CA VAL A 61 1.63 -15.53 7.17
C VAL A 61 2.27 -16.91 7.14
N SER A 62 1.58 -17.91 6.58
CA SER A 62 2.09 -19.28 6.48
C SER A 62 3.40 -19.34 5.68
N TYR A 63 3.52 -18.54 4.62
CA TYR A 63 4.75 -18.47 3.83
C TYR A 63 5.89 -17.82 4.62
N LEU A 64 5.63 -16.71 5.32
CA LEU A 64 6.63 -16.00 6.14
C LEU A 64 7.13 -16.86 7.30
N ASP A 65 6.24 -17.55 7.99
CA ASP A 65 6.59 -18.47 9.08
C ASP A 65 7.48 -19.63 8.59
N ALA A 66 7.34 -20.04 7.33
CA ALA A 66 8.20 -21.06 6.73
C ALA A 66 9.60 -20.53 6.33
N GLN A 67 9.81 -19.21 6.21
CA GLN A 67 11.09 -18.63 5.78
C GLN A 67 12.06 -18.33 6.93
N SER A 68 11.59 -18.30 8.18
CA SER A 68 12.40 -17.86 9.32
C SER A 68 11.99 -18.59 10.60
N THR A 69 12.98 -18.91 11.43
CA THR A 69 12.74 -19.44 12.79
C THR A 69 12.17 -18.38 13.73
N HIS A 70 12.37 -17.10 13.41
CA HIS A 70 11.76 -15.97 14.11
C HIS A 70 10.53 -15.50 13.34
N SER A 71 9.42 -15.28 14.06
CA SER A 71 8.18 -14.79 13.45
C SER A 71 8.41 -13.40 12.84
N ILE A 72 8.27 -13.31 11.52
CA ILE A 72 8.32 -12.04 10.78
C ILE A 72 6.98 -11.33 10.98
N LYS A 73 7.02 -10.12 11.53
CA LYS A 73 5.79 -9.36 11.78
C LYS A 73 5.23 -8.78 10.47
N LEU A 74 3.92 -8.67 10.37
CA LEU A 74 3.21 -8.25 9.15
C LEU A 74 2.13 -7.23 9.48
N THR A 75 2.10 -6.12 8.75
CA THR A 75 0.94 -5.22 8.66
C THR A 75 0.40 -5.25 7.23
N PHE A 76 -0.90 -5.49 7.07
CA PHE A 76 -1.59 -5.54 5.79
C PHE A 76 -2.60 -4.39 5.69
N ILE A 77 -2.36 -3.49 4.74
CA ILE A 77 -3.10 -2.24 4.55
C ILE A 77 -3.79 -2.24 3.20
N VAL A 78 -5.12 -2.24 3.19
CA VAL A 78 -5.91 -2.10 1.97
C VAL A 78 -5.99 -0.63 1.57
N VAL A 79 -5.70 -0.34 0.31
CA VAL A 79 -5.73 1.01 -0.29
C VAL A 79 -6.94 1.11 -1.20
N LYS A 80 -7.87 2.03 -0.91
CA LYS A 80 -9.05 2.31 -1.72
C LYS A 80 -9.01 3.73 -2.27
N LYS A 81 -8.68 3.84 -3.57
CA LYS A 81 -8.62 5.11 -4.30
C LYS A 81 -9.90 5.48 -5.07
N ARG A 82 -10.86 4.57 -5.20
CA ARG A 82 -12.15 4.82 -5.88
C ARG A 82 -13.28 4.82 -4.85
N ILE A 83 -13.46 5.95 -4.18
CA ILE A 83 -14.41 6.12 -3.08
C ILE A 83 -15.32 7.34 -3.31
N ASN A 84 -16.52 7.30 -2.74
CA ASN A 84 -17.50 8.39 -2.84
C ASN A 84 -17.35 9.43 -1.72
N THR A 85 -16.66 9.10 -0.63
CA THR A 85 -16.41 10.02 0.49
C THR A 85 -15.64 11.26 0.04
N ARG A 86 -16.09 12.44 0.49
CA ARG A 86 -15.43 13.74 0.27
C ARG A 86 -15.35 14.48 1.59
N PHE A 87 -14.26 15.22 1.79
CA PHE A 87 -14.04 16.07 2.96
C PHE A 87 -13.82 17.50 2.51
N PHE A 88 -14.25 18.44 3.35
CA PHE A 88 -14.16 19.87 3.09
C PHE A 88 -13.71 20.58 4.36
N VAL A 89 -12.95 21.66 4.18
CA VAL A 89 -12.61 22.59 5.27
C VAL A 89 -13.47 23.84 5.14
N SER A 90 -13.92 24.39 6.27
CA SER A 90 -14.65 25.65 6.27
C SER A 90 -13.65 26.81 6.20
N ASN A 91 -13.83 27.65 5.19
CA ASN A 91 -13.08 28.88 4.98
C ASN A 91 -14.04 30.09 5.11
N THR A 92 -13.48 31.29 5.20
CA THR A 92 -14.25 32.55 5.29
C THR A 92 -15.23 32.74 4.13
N ASP A 93 -14.86 32.28 2.94
CA ASP A 93 -15.64 32.44 1.70
C ASP A 93 -16.44 31.19 1.31
N GLY A 94 -16.53 30.18 2.18
CA GLY A 94 -17.30 28.95 1.94
C GLY A 94 -16.53 27.65 2.21
N LEU A 95 -16.86 26.59 1.48
CA LEU A 95 -16.21 25.28 1.62
C LEU A 95 -15.02 25.15 0.65
N GLY A 96 -13.88 24.76 1.20
CA GLY A 96 -12.64 24.51 0.46
C GLY A 96 -12.19 23.06 0.51
N ASN A 97 -11.24 22.71 -0.36
CA ASN A 97 -10.55 21.43 -0.30
C ASN A 97 -9.59 21.41 0.91
N PRO A 98 -9.50 20.28 1.65
CA PRO A 98 -8.47 20.10 2.65
C PRO A 98 -7.06 20.18 2.05
N TYR A 99 -6.09 20.59 2.87
CA TYR A 99 -4.69 20.67 2.45
C TYR A 99 -4.07 19.28 2.28
N PRO A 100 -3.07 19.13 1.39
CA PRO A 100 -2.24 17.92 1.33
C PRO A 100 -1.66 17.57 2.70
N GLY A 101 -1.71 16.30 3.07
CA GLY A 101 -1.32 15.81 4.39
C GLY A 101 -2.46 15.80 5.42
N THR A 102 -3.66 16.28 5.08
CA THR A 102 -4.83 16.14 5.96
C THR A 102 -5.15 14.66 6.15
N VAL A 103 -5.16 14.23 7.41
CA VAL A 103 -5.58 12.90 7.84
C VAL A 103 -6.97 13.01 8.47
N ILE A 104 -7.85 12.06 8.14
CA ILE A 104 -9.15 11.91 8.78
C ILE A 104 -9.22 10.48 9.32
N ASP A 105 -9.07 10.34 10.63
CA ASP A 105 -9.20 9.11 11.40
C ASP A 105 -10.46 9.19 12.25
N MET A 106 -11.60 8.87 11.64
CA MET A 106 -12.83 8.75 12.42
C MET A 106 -12.74 7.49 13.26
N VAL A 107 -12.89 7.60 14.58
CA VAL A 107 -13.15 6.46 15.47
C VAL A 107 -14.54 5.92 15.16
N LEU A 108 -14.72 5.27 14.01
CA LEU A 108 -15.99 4.69 13.58
C LEU A 108 -15.87 3.17 13.54
N THR A 109 -16.03 2.61 14.73
CA THR A 109 -16.87 1.41 14.98
C THR A 109 -16.58 0.18 14.11
N ARG A 110 -15.42 -0.46 14.32
CA ARG A 110 -15.28 -1.91 14.59
C ARG A 110 -14.02 -2.09 15.44
N GLU A 111 -14.11 -2.71 16.61
CA GLU A 111 -12.98 -2.92 17.53
C GLU A 111 -11.79 -3.69 16.91
N GLN A 112 -11.95 -4.24 15.71
CA GLN A 112 -10.98 -5.11 15.04
C GLN A 112 -10.21 -4.42 13.90
N TRP A 113 -10.71 -3.33 13.31
CA TRP A 113 -10.09 -2.71 12.14
C TRP A 113 -9.84 -1.23 12.37
N TYR A 114 -8.67 -0.78 11.94
CA TYR A 114 -8.28 0.63 12.02
C TYR A 114 -8.20 1.19 10.60
N ASP A 115 -9.02 2.20 10.32
CA ASP A 115 -9.07 2.85 9.03
C ASP A 115 -8.91 4.37 9.12
N PHE A 116 -8.41 4.96 8.05
CA PHE A 116 -8.15 6.39 7.97
C PHE A 116 -8.17 6.85 6.51
N TYR A 117 -8.35 8.15 6.32
CA TYR A 117 -8.27 8.79 5.02
C TYR A 117 -7.08 9.74 5.00
N ILE A 118 -6.36 9.80 3.88
CA ILE A 118 -5.35 10.83 3.63
C ILE A 118 -5.69 11.59 2.36
N VAL A 119 -5.69 12.91 2.44
CA VAL A 119 -5.64 13.81 1.28
C VAL A 119 -4.17 14.03 0.94
N SER A 120 -3.60 13.26 0.02
CA SER A 120 -2.15 13.36 -0.25
C SER A 120 -1.79 14.42 -1.29
N GLN A 121 -2.66 14.68 -2.27
CA GLN A 121 -2.45 15.68 -3.33
C GLN A 121 -3.53 16.76 -3.30
N SER A 122 -3.16 17.97 -3.68
CA SER A 122 -4.12 19.05 -3.95
C SER A 122 -4.73 18.89 -5.34
N SER A 123 -6.03 19.16 -5.49
CA SER A 123 -6.64 19.32 -6.82
C SER A 123 -6.64 20.78 -7.24
N ARG A 124 -6.25 21.08 -8.49
CA ARG A 124 -6.36 22.43 -9.07
C ARG A 124 -7.80 22.79 -9.45
N THR A 125 -8.61 21.79 -9.78
CA THR A 125 -10.00 21.95 -10.20
C THR A 125 -10.88 20.90 -9.52
N GLY A 126 -12.09 21.30 -9.15
CA GLY A 126 -13.05 20.41 -8.49
C GLY A 126 -12.66 20.01 -7.07
N THR A 127 -13.33 18.98 -6.56
CA THR A 127 -13.17 18.48 -5.19
C THR A 127 -12.08 17.42 -5.12
N VAL A 128 -11.19 17.55 -4.14
CA VAL A 128 -10.17 16.54 -3.88
C VAL A 128 -10.81 15.24 -3.40
N THR A 129 -10.37 14.13 -3.97
CA THR A 129 -10.80 12.81 -3.51
C THR A 129 -9.72 12.20 -2.62
N PRO A 130 -10.00 11.97 -1.32
CA PRO A 130 -9.04 11.34 -0.43
C PRO A 130 -8.72 9.90 -0.88
N THR A 131 -7.70 9.31 -0.28
CA THR A 131 -7.44 7.87 -0.37
C THR A 131 -7.78 7.25 0.98
N HIS A 132 -8.58 6.18 0.98
CA HIS A 132 -8.95 5.42 2.17
C HIS A 132 -7.96 4.28 2.38
N TYR A 133 -7.51 4.10 3.61
CA TYR A 133 -6.61 3.06 4.03
C TYR A 133 -7.27 2.28 5.15
N ASN A 134 -7.26 0.96 5.06
CA ASN A 134 -7.82 0.08 6.09
C ASN A 134 -6.77 -0.96 6.49
N VAL A 135 -6.32 -0.90 7.73
CA VAL A 135 -5.42 -1.88 8.33
C VAL A 135 -6.27 -3.07 8.78
N ILE A 136 -6.17 -4.17 8.04
CA ILE A 136 -7.01 -5.35 8.26
C ILE A 136 -6.30 -6.48 9.00
N TYR A 137 -4.98 -6.43 9.06
CA TYR A 137 -4.15 -7.38 9.79
C TYR A 137 -2.89 -6.66 10.27
N ASP A 138 -2.57 -6.76 11.56
CA ASP A 138 -1.38 -6.15 12.11
C ASP A 138 -0.80 -6.96 13.28
N THR A 139 0.37 -7.56 13.06
CA THR A 139 1.20 -8.18 14.10
C THR A 139 2.44 -7.35 14.43
N ILE A 140 2.70 -6.28 13.67
CA ILE A 140 3.73 -5.29 14.02
C ILE A 140 3.25 -4.46 15.22
N CYS A 141 1.93 -4.24 15.32
CA CYS A 141 1.29 -3.37 16.30
C CYS A 141 1.81 -1.93 16.14
N LEU A 142 1.77 -1.43 14.89
CA LEU A 142 2.20 -0.06 14.61
C LEU A 142 1.19 0.91 15.21
N ASP A 143 1.73 1.94 15.86
CA ASP A 143 0.91 3.06 16.32
C ASP A 143 0.17 3.71 15.12
N PRO A 144 -1.13 4.04 15.27
CA PRO A 144 -1.93 4.70 14.23
C PRO A 144 -1.24 5.87 13.51
N ASP A 145 -0.62 6.79 14.26
CA ASP A 145 0.08 7.96 13.73
C ASP A 145 1.39 7.56 13.02
N THR A 146 2.02 6.46 13.44
CA THR A 146 3.14 5.86 12.70
C THR A 146 2.70 5.33 11.33
N VAL A 147 1.58 4.60 11.24
CA VAL A 147 1.05 4.09 9.97
C VAL A 147 0.64 5.22 9.04
N GLN A 148 -0.06 6.24 9.56
CA GLN A 148 -0.47 7.41 8.80
C GLN A 148 0.74 8.16 8.21
N ARG A 149 1.75 8.46 9.03
CA ARG A 149 2.98 9.15 8.57
C ARG A 149 3.79 8.32 7.60
N LEU A 150 3.91 7.01 7.84
CA LEU A 150 4.57 6.09 6.91
C LEU A 150 3.89 6.13 5.55
N THR A 151 2.56 5.99 5.54
CA THR A 151 1.73 6.01 4.34
C THR A 151 1.93 7.33 3.57
N TYR A 152 1.85 8.46 4.27
CA TYR A 152 2.03 9.77 3.65
C TYR A 152 3.44 9.95 3.07
N LYS A 153 4.50 9.57 3.81
CA LYS A 153 5.90 9.64 3.32
C LYS A 153 6.09 8.83 2.04
N LEU A 154 5.51 7.64 1.94
CA LEU A 154 5.59 6.82 0.72
C LEU A 154 4.93 7.49 -0.49
N CYS A 155 3.97 8.38 -0.31
CA CYS A 155 3.39 9.15 -1.41
C CYS A 155 4.38 10.17 -2.03
N HIS A 156 5.50 10.46 -1.39
CA HIS A 156 6.58 11.31 -1.93
C HIS A 156 7.65 10.51 -2.69
N MET A 157 7.60 9.18 -2.66
CA MET A 157 8.69 8.31 -3.14
C MET A 157 8.53 7.87 -4.60
N TYR A 158 7.73 8.60 -5.39
CA TYR A 158 7.51 8.30 -6.81
C TYR A 158 8.47 9.12 -7.69
N TYR A 159 9.39 8.45 -8.37
CA TYR A 159 10.51 9.12 -9.03
C TYR A 159 10.16 9.82 -10.34
N ASN A 160 9.06 9.45 -10.99
CA ASN A 160 8.68 10.04 -12.30
C ASN A 160 7.84 11.32 -12.15
N LEU A 161 7.66 11.87 -10.94
CA LEU A 161 6.99 13.15 -10.71
C LEU A 161 7.71 13.92 -9.59
N PRO A 162 8.15 15.16 -9.81
CA PRO A 162 8.62 16.02 -8.74
C PRO A 162 7.40 16.53 -7.92
N GLY A 163 6.88 15.68 -7.05
CA GLY A 163 5.72 15.98 -6.22
C GLY A 163 5.15 14.77 -5.49
N ILE A 164 4.05 15.00 -4.77
CA ILE A 164 3.31 13.96 -4.05
C ILE A 164 2.40 13.24 -5.04
N ILE A 165 2.21 11.92 -4.90
CA ILE A 165 1.21 11.14 -5.62
C ILE A 165 0.03 10.71 -4.72
N ARG A 166 -1.08 10.30 -5.34
CA ARG A 166 -2.34 10.01 -4.63
C ARG A 166 -2.30 8.79 -3.69
N VAL A 167 -1.46 7.82 -4.03
CA VAL A 167 -1.29 6.54 -3.33
C VAL A 167 0.19 6.32 -3.01
N PRO A 168 0.57 5.43 -2.09
CA PRO A 168 1.97 5.13 -1.82
C PRO A 168 2.72 4.72 -3.09
N ALA A 169 3.99 5.13 -3.21
CA ALA A 169 4.81 4.81 -4.38
C ALA A 169 4.84 3.32 -4.75
N PRO A 170 4.94 2.36 -3.81
CA PRO A 170 4.86 0.93 -4.14
C PRO A 170 3.58 0.56 -4.91
N CYS A 171 2.42 1.10 -4.51
CA CYS A 171 1.16 0.88 -5.20
C CYS A 171 1.15 1.46 -6.60
N HIS A 172 1.69 2.67 -6.75
CA HIS A 172 1.72 3.36 -8.02
C HIS A 172 2.68 2.67 -9.02
N TYR A 173 3.85 2.22 -8.54
CA TYR A 173 4.81 1.47 -9.35
C TYR A 173 4.23 0.17 -9.88
N ALA A 174 3.57 -0.59 -9.02
CA ALA A 174 2.96 -1.83 -9.45
C ALA A 174 1.78 -1.62 -10.40
N HIS A 175 0.98 -0.57 -10.20
CA HIS A 175 -0.05 -0.19 -11.17
C HIS A 175 0.56 0.14 -12.54
N LYS A 176 1.66 0.89 -12.59
CA LYS A 176 2.38 1.22 -13.82
C LYS A 176 2.94 -0.03 -14.51
N LEU A 177 3.53 -0.95 -13.74
CA LEU A 177 4.02 -2.23 -14.24
C LEU A 177 2.87 -3.10 -14.79
N ALA A 178 1.81 -3.29 -14.02
CA ALA A 178 0.64 -4.05 -14.42
C ALA A 178 -0.03 -3.47 -15.67
N TYR A 179 -0.13 -2.14 -15.75
CA TYR A 179 -0.64 -1.44 -16.93
C TYR A 179 0.25 -1.66 -18.16
N LEU A 180 1.58 -1.48 -18.03
CA LEU A 180 2.51 -1.70 -19.14
C LEU A 180 2.42 -3.15 -19.66
N VAL A 181 2.46 -4.13 -18.75
CA VAL A 181 2.39 -5.55 -19.11
C VAL A 181 1.04 -5.89 -19.73
N GLY A 182 -0.06 -5.46 -19.11
CA GLY A 182 -1.41 -5.79 -19.55
C GLY A 182 -1.82 -5.12 -20.87
N GLN A 183 -1.28 -3.92 -21.17
CA GLN A 183 -1.68 -3.15 -22.36
C GLN A 183 -0.70 -3.22 -23.53
N ASN A 184 0.58 -3.50 -23.30
CA ASN A 184 1.60 -3.39 -24.35
C ASN A 184 2.41 -4.66 -24.54
N ILE A 185 2.86 -5.29 -23.46
CA ILE A 185 3.82 -6.40 -23.54
C ILE A 185 3.08 -7.75 -23.71
N HIS A 186 1.97 -7.96 -23.01
CA HIS A 186 1.15 -9.19 -23.02
C HIS A 186 1.93 -10.49 -22.71
N GLN A 187 3.11 -10.37 -22.11
CA GLN A 187 3.95 -11.48 -21.65
C GLN A 187 4.65 -11.09 -20.33
N GLU A 188 5.10 -12.09 -19.57
CA GLU A 188 5.89 -11.83 -18.36
C GLU A 188 7.23 -11.17 -18.74
N PRO A 189 7.57 -10.02 -18.12
CA PRO A 189 8.86 -9.37 -18.35
C PRO A 189 10.04 -10.24 -17.94
N ASP A 190 11.17 -10.04 -18.60
CA ASP A 190 12.40 -10.77 -18.30
C ASP A 190 12.87 -10.52 -16.85
N LYS A 191 13.29 -11.58 -16.16
CA LYS A 191 13.73 -11.53 -14.75
C LYS A 191 14.96 -10.63 -14.54
N SER A 192 15.78 -10.43 -15.56
CA SER A 192 16.93 -9.51 -15.52
C SER A 192 16.54 -8.06 -15.22
N LEU A 193 15.29 -7.67 -15.52
CA LEU A 193 14.79 -6.33 -15.29
C LEU A 193 14.22 -6.12 -13.87
N SER A 194 14.18 -7.17 -13.04
CA SER A 194 13.51 -7.16 -11.72
C SER A 194 14.05 -6.11 -10.73
N ASP A 195 15.33 -5.75 -10.84
CA ASP A 195 15.97 -4.74 -9.97
C ASP A 195 16.00 -3.33 -10.63
N SER A 196 15.21 -3.10 -11.68
CA SER A 196 15.13 -1.83 -12.41
C SER A 196 13.70 -1.31 -12.52
N LEU A 197 13.55 0.02 -12.62
CA LEU A 197 12.26 0.68 -12.81
C LEU A 197 11.92 0.87 -14.30
N TYR A 198 12.10 -0.18 -15.11
CA TYR A 198 11.92 -0.15 -16.58
C TYR A 198 10.51 0.21 -17.07
N TYR A 199 9.53 0.18 -16.16
CA TYR A 199 8.11 0.43 -16.42
C TYR A 199 7.68 1.89 -16.17
N LEU A 200 8.62 2.78 -15.86
CA LEU A 200 8.34 4.19 -15.60
C LEU A 200 8.08 5.02 -16.86
#